data_AF-A0A3E5HPH6-F1
#
_entry.id   AF-A0A3E5HPH6-F1
#
_cell.length_a   1.000
_cell.length_b   1.000
_cell.length_c   1.000
_cell.angle_alpha   90.00
_cell.angle_beta   90.00
_cell.angle_gamma   90.00
#
_symmetry.space_group_name_H-M   'P 1'
#
loop_
_entity.id
_entity.type
_entity.pdbx_description
1 polymer ?
#
loop_
_entity_poly.entity_id
_entity_poly.type
_entity_poly.pdbx_seq_one_letter_code
_entity_poly.pdbx_strand_id
1 'polypeptide(L)'
;MDLSSFRSTVKVGDYSVWLFEEGVKPSRTVGLGCVANVAGIAYGKQARWNTNGSVTLIGGVGSADIVQCFSKIIPVPDGVEFV
;
A
#
# COMPACT_ATOMS: atom_id res chain seq x y z
N MET A 1 -8.68 1.46 -9.89
CA MET A 1 -7.35 1.13 -9.34
C MET A 1 -7.11 -0.35 -9.61
N ASP A 2 -5.99 -0.69 -10.26
CA ASP A 2 -5.62 -2.10 -10.41
C ASP A 2 -4.96 -2.57 -9.11
N LEU A 3 -5.68 -3.42 -8.36
CA LEU A 3 -5.19 -4.09 -7.16
C LEU A 3 -4.74 -5.52 -7.49
N SER A 4 -4.35 -5.78 -8.75
CA SER A 4 -3.80 -7.06 -9.15
C SER A 4 -2.58 -7.43 -8.32
N SER A 5 -2.46 -8.73 -8.07
CA SER A 5 -1.24 -9.27 -7.50
C SER A 5 -0.09 -9.12 -8.49
N PHE A 6 1.11 -8.84 -8.00
CA PHE A 6 2.28 -8.68 -8.85
C PHE A 6 3.48 -9.45 -8.30
N ARG A 7 4.41 -9.80 -9.19
CA ARG A 7 5.71 -10.37 -8.82
C ARG A 7 6.74 -9.26 -8.79
N SER A 8 7.41 -9.08 -7.66
CA SER A 8 8.54 -8.16 -7.57
C SER A 8 9.72 -8.68 -8.38
N THR A 9 10.36 -7.80 -9.15
CA THR A 9 11.61 -8.10 -9.88
C THR A 9 12.84 -7.57 -9.14
N VAL A 10 12.64 -6.78 -8.09
CA VAL A 10 13.68 -6.07 -7.36
C VAL A 10 13.63 -6.39 -5.87
N LYS A 11 14.74 -6.15 -5.18
CA LYS A 11 14.77 -6.07 -3.72
C LYS A 11 14.78 -4.60 -3.33
N VAL A 12 13.74 -4.15 -2.64
CA VAL A 12 13.60 -2.75 -2.23
C VAL A 12 13.01 -2.70 -0.82
N GLY A 13 13.37 -1.65 -0.07
CA GLY A 13 12.73 -1.31 1.21
C GLY A 13 11.32 -0.76 0.98
N ASP A 14 10.86 0.11 1.88
CA ASP A 14 9.59 0.82 1.68
C ASP A 14 9.53 1.46 0.29
N TYR A 15 8.44 1.21 -0.43
CA TYR A 15 8.28 1.72 -1.78
C TYR A 15 6.83 2.08 -2.08
N SER A 16 6.65 3.12 -2.88
CA SER A 16 5.34 3.55 -3.36
C SER A 16 4.89 2.65 -4.50
N VAL A 17 3.98 1.73 -4.18
CA VAL A 17 3.45 0.74 -5.12
C VAL A 17 2.34 1.33 -5.98
N TRP A 18 1.57 2.28 -5.44
CA TRP A 18 0.48 2.93 -6.14
C TRP A 18 0.70 4.44 -6.11
N LEU A 19 0.94 5.01 -7.29
CA LEU A 19 1.16 6.44 -7.48
C LEU A 19 -0.16 7.04 -7.97
N PHE A 20 -0.77 7.88 -7.14
CA PHE A 20 -2.03 8.55 -7.45
C PHE A 20 -1.79 10.05 -7.56
N GLU A 21 -1.21 10.47 -8.69
CA GLU A 21 -0.93 11.90 -8.91
C GLU A 21 -2.22 12.73 -9.01
N GLU A 22 -3.28 12.17 -9.62
CA GLU A 22 -4.61 12.79 -9.74
C GLU A 22 -5.67 12.21 -8.78
N GLY A 23 -5.23 11.46 -7.76
CA GLY A 23 -6.12 10.80 -6.82
C GLY A 23 -6.57 11.70 -5.69
N VAL A 24 -7.52 11.16 -4.91
CA VAL A 24 -7.86 11.67 -3.58
C VAL A 24 -6.61 11.77 -2.73
N LYS A 25 -6.40 12.92 -2.08
CA LYS A 25 -5.23 13.19 -1.25
C LYS A 25 -5.66 13.40 0.20
N PRO A 26 -5.24 12.55 1.15
CA PRO A 26 -5.55 12.80 2.55
C PRO A 26 -4.74 14.00 3.07
N SER A 27 -5.34 14.79 3.96
CA SER A 27 -4.69 15.94 4.59
C SER A 27 -3.47 15.57 5.44
N ARG A 28 -3.33 14.30 5.82
CA ARG A 28 -2.19 13.72 6.54
C ARG A 28 -1.98 12.26 6.16
N THR A 29 -0.80 11.72 6.47
CA THR A 29 -0.51 10.30 6.23
C THR A 29 -1.46 9.40 7.02
N VAL A 30 -2.11 8.46 6.34
CA VAL A 30 -3.06 7.50 6.93
C VAL A 30 -2.48 6.09 6.89
N GLY A 31 -2.46 5.41 8.04
CA GLY A 31 -2.15 3.98 8.10
C GLY A 31 -3.30 3.14 7.54
N LEU A 32 -3.02 2.25 6.60
CA LEU A 32 -4.02 1.39 5.97
C LEU A 32 -4.11 -0.01 6.63
N GLY A 33 -3.18 -0.30 7.56
CA GLY A 33 -2.99 -1.63 8.12
C GLY A 33 -2.53 -2.63 7.06
N CYS A 34 -2.82 -3.91 7.26
CA CYS A 34 -2.48 -4.96 6.31
C CYS A 34 -3.35 -4.87 5.03
N VAL A 35 -2.73 -4.80 3.86
CA VAL A 35 -3.39 -4.67 2.54
C VAL A 35 -2.93 -5.71 1.51
N ALA A 36 -1.91 -6.49 1.84
CA ALA A 36 -1.41 -7.54 0.97
C ALA A 36 -0.76 -8.67 1.77
N ASN A 37 -0.60 -9.84 1.16
CA ASN A 37 0.23 -10.94 1.66
C ASN A 37 1.40 -11.20 0.71
N VAL A 38 2.42 -11.93 1.16
CA VAL A 38 3.44 -12.49 0.26
C VAL A 38 3.22 -13.99 0.16
N ALA A 39 3.07 -14.50 -1.06
CA ALA A 39 2.77 -15.92 -1.28
C ALA A 39 3.84 -16.83 -0.64
N GLY A 40 3.40 -17.83 0.12
CA GLY A 40 4.30 -18.75 0.82
C GLY A 40 4.89 -18.21 2.13
N ILE A 41 4.46 -17.03 2.58
CA ILE A 41 4.94 -16.40 3.82
C ILE A 41 3.77 -16.15 4.79
N ALA A 42 4.02 -16.35 6.09
CA ALA A 42 3.00 -16.25 7.15
C ALA A 42 2.74 -14.83 7.68
N TYR A 43 3.19 -13.78 6.99
CA TYR A 43 2.95 -12.39 7.39
C TYR A 43 2.41 -11.56 6.24
N GLY A 44 1.59 -10.57 6.59
CA GLY A 44 1.03 -9.59 5.66
C GLY A 44 1.88 -8.32 5.56
N LYS A 45 1.65 -7.54 4.51
CA LYS A 45 2.27 -6.25 4.26
C LYS A 45 1.33 -5.13 4.66
N GLN A 46 1.86 -4.22 5.46
CA GLN A 46 1.17 -2.99 5.83
C GLN A 46 1.42 -1.90 4.79
N ALA A 47 0.51 -0.92 4.74
CA ALA A 47 0.71 0.24 3.90
C ALA A 47 0.31 1.55 4.59
N ARG A 48 0.83 2.65 4.06
CA ARG A 48 0.43 4.02 4.39
C ARG A 48 0.01 4.78 3.14
N TRP A 49 -1.03 5.59 3.25
CA TRP A 49 -1.47 6.53 2.25
C TRP A 49 -0.89 7.90 2.57
N ASN A 50 -0.02 8.40 1.71
CA ASN A 50 0.69 9.65 1.91
C ASN A 50 -0.14 10.84 1.40
N THR A 51 0.21 12.04 1.87
CA THR A 51 -0.48 13.30 1.52
C THR A 51 -0.41 13.66 0.03
N ASN A 52 0.58 13.15 -0.69
CA ASN A 52 0.69 13.32 -2.14
C ASN A 52 -0.18 12.32 -2.93
N GLY A 53 -1.03 11.53 -2.26
CA GLY A 53 -1.92 10.54 -2.88
C GLY A 53 -1.26 9.16 -3.09
N SER A 54 0.07 9.05 -3.00
CA SER A 54 0.75 7.76 -3.15
C SER A 54 0.50 6.82 -1.97
N VAL A 55 0.51 5.52 -2.23
CA VAL A 55 0.44 4.49 -1.18
C VAL A 55 1.74 3.69 -1.16
N THR A 56 2.35 3.64 0.02
CA THR A 56 3.64 2.98 0.26
C THR A 56 3.43 1.68 1.02
N LEU A 57 3.94 0.57 0.47
CA LEU A 57 4.07 -0.69 1.20
C LEU A 57 5.26 -0.61 2.17
N ILE A 58 5.03 -1.04 3.41
CA ILE A 58 5.99 -0.97 4.52
C ILE A 58 6.73 -2.30 4.68
N GLY A 59 8.03 -2.23 4.95
CA GLY A 59 8.90 -3.39 5.17
C GLY A 59 9.45 -4.01 3.88
N GLY A 60 9.22 -3.35 2.74
CA GLY A 60 9.77 -3.72 1.44
C GLY A 60 9.36 -5.08 0.89
N VAL A 61 10.00 -5.48 -0.20
CA VAL A 61 9.80 -6.77 -0.89
C VAL A 61 11.14 -7.35 -1.34
N GLY A 62 11.22 -8.68 -1.36
CA GLY A 62 12.30 -9.42 -1.98
C GLY A 62 12.13 -9.51 -3.50
N SER A 63 13.21 -9.85 -4.19
CA SER A 63 13.12 -10.25 -5.60
C SER A 63 12.37 -11.58 -5.69
N ALA A 64 11.48 -11.70 -6.68
CA ALA A 64 10.56 -12.81 -6.91
C ALA A 64 9.40 -12.99 -5.91
N ASP A 65 9.28 -12.13 -4.88
CA ASP A 65 8.11 -12.10 -4.01
C ASP A 65 6.83 -11.92 -4.85
N ILE A 66 5.81 -12.73 -4.59
CA ILE A 66 4.49 -12.56 -5.18
C ILE A 66 3.62 -11.84 -4.14
N VAL A 67 3.39 -10.55 -4.37
CA VAL A 67 2.58 -9.71 -3.50
C VAL A 67 1.11 -9.86 -3.91
N GLN A 68 0.31 -10.37 -2.98
CA GLN A 68 -1.10 -10.64 -3.17
C GLN A 68 -1.93 -9.56 -2.49
N CYS A 69 -2.28 -8.54 -3.26
CA CYS A 69 -3.09 -7.42 -2.81
C CYS A 69 -4.56 -7.85 -2.65
N PHE A 70 -5.26 -7.25 -1.69
CA PHE A 70 -6.69 -7.47 -1.50
C PHE A 70 -7.42 -6.17 -1.19
N SER A 71 -8.68 -6.09 -1.61
CA SER A 71 -9.55 -4.95 -1.33
C SER A 71 -10.04 -5.01 0.12
N LYS A 72 -10.15 -3.83 0.74
CA LYS A 72 -10.78 -3.67 2.06
C LYS A 72 -11.45 -2.31 2.18
N ILE A 73 -12.46 -2.23 3.04
CA ILE A 73 -13.06 -0.97 3.47
C ILE A 73 -12.37 -0.56 4.76
N ILE A 74 -11.98 0.71 4.87
CA ILE A 74 -11.43 1.30 6.08
C ILE A 74 -12.23 2.55 6.45
N PRO A 75 -12.52 2.77 7.74
CA PRO A 75 -13.08 4.04 8.18
C PRO A 75 -12.04 5.15 7.97
N VAL A 76 -12.51 6.33 7.60
CA VAL A 76 -11.68 7.54 7.59
C VAL A 76 -11.32 7.86 9.04
N PRO A 77 -10.02 7.96 9.39
CA PRO A 77 -9.64 8.35 10.73
C PRO A 77 -10.18 9.76 11.05
N ASP A 78 -10.58 9.97 12.31
CA ASP A 78 -11.09 11.26 12.77
C ASP A 78 -10.17 12.42 12.39
N GLY A 79 -10.71 13.56 11.97
CA GLY A 79 -9.94 14.73 11.54
C GLY A 79 -9.08 14.55 10.28
N VAL A 80 -9.22 13.46 9.52
CA VAL A 80 -8.64 13.35 8.17
C VAL A 80 -9.63 13.94 7.16
N GLU A 81 -9.14 14.86 6.34
CA GLU A 81 -9.87 15.44 5.23
C GLU A 81 -9.27 14.96 3.90
N PHE A 82 -10.04 15.06 2.82
CA PHE A 82 -9.65 14.63 1.49
C PHE A 82 -9.82 15.76 0.50
N VAL A 83 -8.80 15.97 -0.32
CA VAL A 83 -8.72 17.03 -1.34
C VAL A 83 -8.62 16.42 -2.74
#